data_AF-A0A8J8XNA9-F1
#
_entry.id   AF-A0A8J8XNA9-F1
#
_cell.length_a   1.000
_cell.length_b   1.000
_cell.length_c   1.000
_cell.angle_alpha   90.00
_cell.angle_beta   90.00
_cell.angle_gamma   90.00
#
_symmetry.space_group_name_H-M   'P 1'
#
loop_
_entity.id
_entity.type
_entity.pdbx_description
1 polymer ?
#
loop_
_entity_poly.entity_id
_entity_poly.type
_entity_poly.pdbx_seq_one_letter_code
_entity_poly.pdbx_strand_id
1 'polypeptide(L)'
;MTKATSMHGWTRLDLVKGAMKMVTNKLGAGDRLAIVPFNGKVVAAGATRLMEMTTKGRADANAKVNQLKAGGDTKFLPALKHASGLLDSRPAGDKQYRPGFIFLLSDGQDNGVLDDKLGGVRYPAHTFGMCQSRCNPKSMVHIATATKGSYHPIDDKLSNVAQALAVFLSGITSAVAVNARVQLHVADNSGVLINKIDSGAYDKTIESGNGKASSKGTINVGVLSAEEDKKFIVYLDVPKLENAQAKPPQLLLTVAGEYSTPAGGRKVENMEESSVQVERPAPAGGATKTGDHLVTWSEAVMVEMVRVKVVSIVKEVLKKHEHDEEPDQKQMAKDLMEEWDKFIKETPAGKDAAERLKEKLPKHHVEDMRRSLTKEEHDGVLYLYSWLASHQTQQATTMASSPPAGVSGWFHQQYMKQVAVDAEFDACGIQPGVETTEIDATADCGCVVGLQDRIDRRLELWSNLKREAPLMFQPSEDAESHHLTAVFREASLDAINRAMHHDMYLAVVHASNLRRCYSGAGKQQLHGYGSSELPAHDDEALPATRAVEKHSE
;
A
#
# COMPACT_ATOMS: atom_id res chain seq x y z
N MET A 1 -1.96 -20.21 -11.54
CA MET A 1 -1.03 -19.75 -12.58
C MET A 1 -1.22 -20.58 -13.82
N THR A 2 -1.87 -19.99 -14.82
CA THR A 2 -1.92 -20.46 -16.20
C THR A 2 -0.53 -20.36 -16.84
N LYS A 3 -0.32 -21.11 -17.93
CA LYS A 3 0.92 -21.05 -18.72
C LYS A 3 0.97 -19.84 -19.67
N ALA A 4 0.05 -18.87 -19.53
CA ALA A 4 0.01 -17.71 -20.39
C ALA A 4 1.32 -16.91 -20.28
N THR A 5 1.84 -16.50 -21.44
CA THR A 5 3.07 -15.73 -21.59
C THR A 5 2.75 -14.23 -21.71
N SER A 6 3.52 -13.38 -21.03
CA SER A 6 3.46 -11.93 -21.10
C SER A 6 3.93 -11.42 -22.46
N MET A 7 3.82 -10.11 -22.68
CA MET A 7 4.31 -9.43 -23.89
C MET A 7 5.81 -9.67 -24.17
N HIS A 8 6.59 -10.07 -23.17
CA HIS A 8 8.03 -10.33 -23.26
C HIS A 8 8.37 -11.83 -23.29
N GLY A 9 7.38 -12.71 -23.49
CA GLY A 9 7.58 -14.17 -23.57
C GLY A 9 7.69 -14.91 -22.23
N TRP A 10 7.63 -14.20 -21.09
CA TRP A 10 7.69 -14.82 -19.75
C TRP A 10 6.33 -15.35 -19.30
N THR A 11 6.28 -16.52 -18.66
CA THR A 11 5.01 -16.95 -18.07
C THR A 11 4.61 -16.06 -16.90
N ARG A 12 3.32 -15.97 -16.59
CA ARG A 12 2.85 -15.29 -15.35
C ARG A 12 3.55 -15.83 -14.10
N LEU A 13 3.83 -17.12 -14.06
CA LEU A 13 4.57 -17.73 -12.95
C LEU A 13 6.01 -17.20 -12.86
N ASP A 14 6.67 -16.93 -13.98
CA ASP A 14 8.01 -16.35 -13.97
C ASP A 14 8.00 -14.91 -13.44
N LEU A 15 6.95 -14.13 -13.77
CA LEU A 15 6.72 -12.81 -13.17
C LEU A 15 6.57 -12.91 -11.65
N VAL A 16 5.72 -13.85 -11.19
CA VAL A 16 5.51 -14.13 -9.77
C VAL A 16 6.82 -14.55 -9.09
N LYS A 17 7.63 -15.40 -9.73
CA LYS A 17 8.94 -15.81 -9.17
C LYS A 17 9.88 -14.63 -9.03
N GLY A 18 9.96 -13.77 -10.05
CA GLY A 18 10.75 -12.53 -9.98
C GLY A 18 10.29 -11.65 -8.83
N ALA A 19 8.98 -11.43 -8.71
CA ALA A 19 8.45 -10.57 -7.69
C ALA A 19 8.60 -11.12 -6.27
N MET A 20 8.41 -12.44 -6.08
CA MET A 20 8.65 -13.12 -4.80
C MET A 20 10.11 -13.03 -4.35
N LYS A 21 11.08 -13.00 -5.27
CA LYS A 21 12.48 -12.77 -4.90
C LYS A 21 12.67 -11.38 -4.29
N MET A 22 12.03 -10.35 -4.86
CA MET A 22 12.08 -9.01 -4.25
C MET A 22 11.40 -8.98 -2.89
N VAL A 23 10.28 -9.70 -2.72
CA VAL A 23 9.62 -9.87 -1.41
C VAL A 23 10.61 -10.43 -0.40
N THR A 24 11.29 -11.53 -0.72
CA THR A 24 12.28 -12.13 0.20
C THR A 24 13.41 -11.16 0.56
N ASN A 25 13.84 -10.31 -0.39
CA ASN A 25 14.93 -9.36 -0.17
C ASN A 25 14.52 -8.18 0.71
N LYS A 26 13.25 -7.74 0.65
CA LYS A 26 12.74 -6.63 1.46
C LYS A 26 12.45 -7.01 2.91
N LEU A 27 12.18 -8.28 3.19
CA LEU A 27 11.95 -8.77 4.55
C LEU A 27 13.24 -8.70 5.38
N GLY A 28 13.13 -8.18 6.61
CA GLY A 28 14.21 -8.12 7.58
C GLY A 28 14.52 -9.48 8.18
N ALA A 29 15.70 -9.63 8.80
CA ALA A 29 16.10 -10.90 9.41
C ALA A 29 15.17 -11.37 10.54
N GLY A 30 14.44 -10.44 11.16
CA GLY A 30 13.43 -10.72 12.19
C GLY A 30 12.05 -11.11 11.63
N ASP A 31 11.83 -11.01 10.32
CA ASP A 31 10.58 -11.38 9.65
C ASP A 31 10.56 -12.87 9.32
N ARG A 32 9.34 -13.38 9.09
CA ARG A 32 9.12 -14.79 8.74
C ARG A 32 8.22 -14.93 7.53
N LEU A 33 8.59 -15.82 6.62
CA LEU A 33 7.85 -16.11 5.39
C LEU A 33 7.59 -17.60 5.26
N ALA A 34 6.37 -17.95 4.84
CA ALA A 34 6.04 -19.28 4.34
C ALA A 34 5.49 -19.15 2.91
N ILE A 35 5.96 -20.03 2.03
CA ILE A 35 5.49 -20.20 0.65
C ILE A 35 4.53 -21.39 0.63
N VAL A 36 3.30 -21.18 0.14
CA VAL A 36 2.24 -22.19 0.04
C VAL A 36 1.78 -22.28 -1.42
N PRO A 37 2.40 -23.14 -2.24
CA PRO A 37 1.92 -23.37 -3.59
C PRO A 37 0.64 -24.19 -3.56
N PHE A 38 -0.29 -23.85 -4.44
CA PHE A 38 -1.59 -24.49 -4.51
C PHE A 38 -2.12 -24.56 -5.95
N ASN A 39 -3.05 -25.49 -6.15
CA ASN A 39 -3.89 -25.62 -7.33
C ASN A 39 -5.32 -25.99 -6.85
N GLY A 40 -5.89 -27.12 -7.24
CA GLY A 40 -7.10 -27.67 -6.60
C GLY A 40 -6.88 -28.07 -5.13
N LYS A 41 -5.62 -28.14 -4.67
CA LYS A 41 -5.22 -28.40 -3.27
C LYS A 41 -3.85 -27.78 -2.96
N VAL A 42 -3.43 -27.84 -1.70
CA VAL A 42 -2.06 -27.47 -1.30
C VAL A 42 -1.05 -28.46 -1.89
N VAL A 43 0.00 -27.95 -2.53
CA VAL A 43 1.10 -28.75 -3.09
C VAL A 43 2.15 -28.97 -2.01
N ALA A 44 1.98 -30.04 -1.22
CA ALA A 44 2.77 -30.30 -0.01
C ALA A 44 4.30 -30.29 -0.23
N ALA A 45 4.80 -30.81 -1.37
CA ALA A 45 6.23 -30.85 -1.67
C ALA A 45 6.87 -29.44 -1.86
N GLY A 46 6.06 -28.47 -2.28
CA GLY A 46 6.49 -27.07 -2.46
C GLY A 46 6.17 -26.18 -1.27
N ALA A 47 5.30 -26.63 -0.36
CA ALA A 47 4.93 -25.88 0.83
C ALA A 47 6.08 -25.82 1.85
N THR A 48 6.18 -24.71 2.55
CA THR A 48 7.22 -24.46 3.56
C THR A 48 6.61 -24.09 4.90
N ARG A 49 7.41 -24.22 5.95
CA ARG A 49 7.11 -23.68 7.28
C ARG A 49 7.38 -22.18 7.29
N LEU A 50 7.01 -21.49 8.35
CA LEU A 50 7.49 -20.12 8.59
C LEU A 50 9.01 -20.12 8.79
N MET A 51 9.74 -19.62 7.80
CA MET A 51 11.20 -19.49 7.81
C MET A 51 11.58 -18.08 8.21
N GLU A 52 12.60 -17.92 9.05
CA GLU A 52 13.16 -16.59 9.36
C GLU A 52 13.96 -16.07 8.17
N MET A 53 13.74 -14.81 7.78
CA MET A 53 14.36 -14.20 6.60
C MET A 53 15.81 -13.76 6.85
N THR A 54 16.57 -14.59 7.55
CA THR A 54 18.04 -14.56 7.62
C THR A 54 18.64 -14.78 6.24
N THR A 55 19.96 -14.60 6.08
CA THR A 55 20.65 -14.89 4.81
C THR A 55 20.36 -16.30 4.29
N LYS A 56 20.39 -17.30 5.18
CA LYS A 56 20.05 -18.69 4.83
C LYS A 56 18.56 -18.85 4.49
N GLY A 57 17.67 -18.31 5.31
CA GLY A 57 16.22 -18.44 5.06
C GLY A 57 15.76 -17.76 3.78
N ARG A 58 16.40 -16.63 3.40
CA ARG A 58 16.20 -15.99 2.09
C ARG A 58 16.67 -16.87 0.94
N ALA A 59 17.84 -17.49 1.04
CA ALA A 59 18.33 -18.44 0.04
C ALA A 59 17.39 -19.65 -0.12
N ASP A 60 16.95 -20.23 1.00
CA ASP A 60 16.03 -21.38 1.02
C ASP A 60 14.66 -21.01 0.42
N ALA A 61 14.12 -19.83 0.77
CA ALA A 61 12.88 -19.31 0.18
C ALA A 61 13.02 -19.12 -1.34
N ASN A 62 14.10 -18.51 -1.79
CA ASN A 62 14.37 -18.30 -3.21
C ASN A 62 14.53 -19.62 -3.99
N ALA A 63 15.19 -20.62 -3.41
CA ALA A 63 15.28 -21.95 -3.99
C ALA A 63 13.88 -22.58 -4.15
N LYS A 64 13.01 -22.43 -3.15
CA LYS A 64 11.62 -22.91 -3.21
C LYS A 64 10.77 -22.18 -4.25
N VAL A 65 10.91 -20.85 -4.35
CA VAL A 65 10.26 -20.06 -5.41
C VAL A 65 10.68 -20.55 -6.80
N ASN A 66 11.96 -20.80 -7.03
CA ASN A 66 12.45 -21.27 -8.33
C ASN A 66 11.85 -22.63 -8.75
N GLN A 67 11.59 -23.51 -7.79
CA GLN A 67 11.01 -24.85 -8.01
C GLN A 67 9.51 -24.84 -8.34
N LEU A 68 8.82 -23.71 -8.21
CA LEU A 68 7.39 -23.62 -8.51
C LEU A 68 7.10 -23.96 -9.97
N LYS A 69 6.02 -24.71 -10.19
CA LYS A 69 5.55 -25.12 -11.53
C LYS A 69 4.07 -24.78 -11.68
N ALA A 70 3.69 -24.31 -12.87
CA ALA A 70 2.31 -24.03 -13.22
C ALA A 70 1.57 -25.32 -13.58
N GLY A 71 0.33 -25.47 -13.10
CA GLY A 71 -0.55 -26.57 -13.53
C GLY A 71 -1.65 -26.94 -12.52
N GLY A 72 -2.69 -27.58 -13.05
CA GLY A 72 -3.88 -28.02 -12.31
C GLY A 72 -4.95 -26.93 -12.20
N ASP A 73 -6.07 -27.31 -11.58
CA ASP A 73 -7.21 -26.42 -11.33
C ASP A 73 -6.94 -25.40 -10.21
N THR A 74 -7.89 -24.54 -9.87
CA THR A 74 -7.75 -23.54 -8.79
C THR A 74 -8.82 -23.73 -7.72
N LYS A 75 -8.37 -23.91 -6.47
CA LYS A 75 -9.23 -23.85 -5.27
C LYS A 75 -8.55 -23.03 -4.18
N PHE A 76 -9.16 -21.91 -3.79
CA PHE A 76 -8.56 -20.98 -2.83
C PHE A 76 -8.67 -21.45 -1.38
N LEU A 77 -9.83 -21.95 -0.99
CA LEU A 77 -10.13 -22.23 0.41
C LEU A 77 -9.14 -23.21 1.08
N PRO A 78 -8.72 -24.34 0.45
CA PRO A 78 -7.74 -25.24 1.05
C PRO A 78 -6.40 -24.54 1.34
N ALA A 79 -5.94 -23.69 0.43
CA ALA A 79 -4.69 -22.95 0.59
C ALA A 79 -4.79 -21.88 1.68
N LEU A 80 -5.90 -21.14 1.73
CA LEU A 80 -6.16 -20.13 2.77
C LEU A 80 -6.22 -20.75 4.17
N LYS A 81 -6.92 -21.88 4.33
CA LYS A 81 -6.99 -22.61 5.61
C LYS A 81 -5.62 -23.11 6.05
N HIS A 82 -4.82 -23.64 5.11
CA HIS A 82 -3.46 -24.08 5.41
C HIS A 82 -2.56 -22.92 5.84
N ALA A 83 -2.60 -21.79 5.12
CA ALA A 83 -1.85 -20.59 5.47
C ALA A 83 -2.26 -20.01 6.83
N SER A 84 -3.56 -19.96 7.14
CA SER A 84 -4.05 -19.57 8.46
C SER A 84 -3.54 -20.52 9.55
N GLY A 85 -3.55 -21.84 9.30
CA GLY A 85 -3.01 -22.83 10.22
C GLY A 85 -1.52 -22.66 10.52
N LEU A 86 -0.71 -22.28 9.51
CA LEU A 86 0.71 -21.95 9.72
C LEU A 86 0.89 -20.73 10.63
N LEU A 87 0.07 -19.69 10.46
CA LEU A 87 0.09 -18.49 11.31
C LEU A 87 -0.42 -18.78 12.72
N ASP A 88 -1.40 -19.69 12.87
CA ASP A 88 -1.95 -20.10 14.17
C ASP A 88 -1.01 -20.97 14.99
N SER A 89 -0.13 -21.71 14.30
CA SER A 89 0.91 -22.55 14.90
C SER A 89 2.05 -21.74 15.53
N ARG A 90 2.06 -20.42 15.35
CA ARG A 90 3.00 -19.53 16.04
C ARG A 90 2.74 -19.53 17.55
N PRO A 91 3.80 -19.35 18.38
CA PRO A 91 3.63 -19.19 19.83
C PRO A 91 2.64 -18.07 20.19
N ALA A 92 1.93 -18.19 21.31
CA ALA A 92 0.91 -17.21 21.71
C ALA A 92 1.46 -15.77 21.80
N GLY A 93 2.64 -15.59 22.39
CA GLY A 93 3.30 -14.28 22.44
C GLY A 93 3.70 -13.73 21.07
N ASP A 94 4.00 -14.59 20.10
CA ASP A 94 4.25 -14.13 18.72
C ASP A 94 2.94 -13.72 18.04
N LYS A 95 1.85 -14.47 18.24
CA LYS A 95 0.55 -14.11 17.64
C LYS A 95 0.02 -12.75 18.13
N GLN A 96 0.33 -12.39 19.38
CA GLN A 96 -0.12 -11.14 19.97
C GLN A 96 0.63 -9.93 19.41
N TYR A 97 1.95 -9.99 19.24
CA TYR A 97 2.77 -8.82 18.91
C TYR A 97 3.36 -8.84 17.49
N ARG A 98 3.29 -9.96 16.78
CA ARG A 98 3.70 -10.09 15.39
C ARG A 98 2.46 -10.28 14.52
N PRO A 99 2.10 -9.29 13.71
CA PRO A 99 0.94 -9.42 12.85
C PRO A 99 1.18 -10.53 11.82
N GLY A 100 0.10 -11.20 11.41
CA GLY A 100 0.13 -12.26 10.41
C GLY A 100 -0.74 -11.86 9.23
N PHE A 101 -0.23 -12.03 8.02
CA PHE A 101 -0.92 -11.66 6.78
C PHE A 101 -0.79 -12.81 5.79
N ILE A 102 -1.81 -12.98 4.94
CA ILE A 102 -1.79 -13.95 3.84
C ILE A 102 -1.70 -13.17 2.53
N PHE A 103 -0.72 -13.54 1.70
CA PHE A 103 -0.52 -12.99 0.36
C PHE A 103 -1.04 -14.02 -0.63
N LEU A 104 -2.21 -13.75 -1.25
CA LEU A 104 -2.81 -14.66 -2.22
C LEU A 104 -2.61 -14.09 -3.63
N LEU A 105 -1.76 -14.72 -4.42
CA LEU A 105 -1.48 -14.32 -5.80
C LEU A 105 -2.04 -15.38 -6.75
N SER A 106 -2.96 -15.00 -7.64
CA SER A 106 -3.66 -15.92 -8.53
C SER A 106 -4.13 -15.24 -9.81
N ASP A 107 -4.14 -16.01 -10.89
CA ASP A 107 -4.80 -15.70 -12.16
C ASP A 107 -6.00 -16.63 -12.44
N GLY A 108 -6.27 -17.58 -11.54
CA GLY A 108 -7.39 -18.53 -11.64
C GLY A 108 -8.67 -18.02 -10.99
N GLN A 109 -9.79 -18.66 -11.31
CA GLN A 109 -11.10 -18.39 -10.71
C GLN A 109 -11.53 -19.56 -9.81
N ASP A 110 -12.26 -19.26 -8.73
CA ASP A 110 -12.86 -20.26 -7.85
C ASP A 110 -14.17 -19.71 -7.26
N ASN A 111 -15.23 -19.69 -8.06
CA ASN A 111 -16.54 -19.15 -7.64
C ASN A 111 -17.14 -19.89 -6.43
N GLY A 112 -16.69 -21.12 -6.15
CA GLY A 112 -17.13 -21.85 -4.96
C GLY A 112 -16.76 -21.14 -3.65
N VAL A 113 -15.74 -20.27 -3.67
CA VAL A 113 -15.37 -19.46 -2.50
C VAL A 113 -16.41 -18.40 -2.12
N LEU A 114 -17.32 -18.06 -3.05
CA LEU A 114 -18.37 -17.06 -2.80
C LEU A 114 -19.49 -17.60 -1.91
N ASP A 115 -19.76 -18.91 -1.99
CA ASP A 115 -20.77 -19.61 -1.18
C ASP A 115 -20.19 -20.11 0.15
N ASP A 116 -18.87 -20.28 0.21
CA ASP A 116 -18.17 -20.71 1.41
C ASP A 116 -18.03 -19.55 2.40
N LYS A 117 -18.57 -19.74 3.61
CA LYS A 117 -18.07 -18.98 4.76
C LYS A 117 -16.59 -19.33 4.86
N LEU A 118 -15.68 -18.35 4.72
CA LEU A 118 -14.22 -18.48 4.88
C LEU A 118 -13.78 -18.95 6.29
N GLY A 119 -14.65 -19.63 7.02
CA GLY A 119 -14.46 -20.16 8.36
C GLY A 119 -13.13 -20.89 8.50
N GLY A 120 -12.39 -20.51 9.53
CA GLY A 120 -11.04 -20.97 9.80
C GLY A 120 -9.94 -20.09 9.19
N VAL A 121 -10.25 -19.14 8.31
CA VAL A 121 -9.30 -18.11 7.86
C VAL A 121 -9.42 -16.90 8.79
N ARG A 122 -8.41 -16.70 9.64
CA ARG A 122 -8.44 -15.69 10.72
C ARG A 122 -7.56 -14.47 10.49
N TYR A 123 -6.74 -14.50 9.44
CA TYR A 123 -5.78 -13.45 9.15
C TYR A 123 -6.19 -12.71 7.87
N PRO A 124 -5.90 -11.40 7.78
CA PRO A 124 -6.13 -10.63 6.56
C PRO A 124 -5.45 -11.28 5.35
N ALA A 125 -6.25 -11.57 4.32
CA ALA A 125 -5.77 -12.08 3.06
C ALA A 125 -5.78 -10.95 2.03
N HIS A 126 -4.59 -10.52 1.62
CA HIS A 126 -4.40 -9.53 0.59
C HIS A 126 -4.23 -10.24 -0.74
N THR A 127 -5.14 -9.96 -1.65
CA THR A 127 -5.32 -10.74 -2.88
C THR A 127 -4.80 -9.94 -4.06
N PHE A 128 -3.95 -10.59 -4.84
CA PHE A 128 -3.33 -10.05 -6.03
C PHE A 128 -3.87 -10.82 -7.25
N GLY A 129 -4.81 -10.20 -7.94
CA GLY A 129 -5.49 -10.80 -9.09
C GLY A 129 -4.76 -10.43 -10.36
N MET A 130 -4.10 -11.40 -11.00
CA MET A 130 -3.54 -11.25 -12.34
C MET A 130 -4.65 -11.51 -13.35
N CYS A 131 -5.55 -10.54 -13.44
CA CYS A 131 -6.83 -10.69 -14.10
C CYS A 131 -6.98 -9.59 -15.15
N GLN A 132 -6.82 -9.96 -16.42
CA GLN A 132 -7.21 -9.09 -17.53
C GLN A 132 -8.75 -9.13 -17.69
N SER A 133 -9.28 -8.37 -18.64
CA SER A 133 -10.71 -8.19 -18.98
C SER A 133 -11.55 -9.44 -19.22
N ARG A 134 -11.00 -10.64 -19.02
CA ARG A 134 -11.64 -11.96 -19.26
C ARG A 134 -11.85 -12.78 -17.98
N CYS A 135 -11.56 -12.25 -16.79
CA CYS A 135 -11.86 -12.97 -15.56
C CYS A 135 -12.63 -12.15 -14.51
N ASN A 136 -13.45 -12.89 -13.76
CA ASN A 136 -14.31 -12.35 -12.73
C ASN A 136 -13.51 -12.15 -11.42
N PRO A 137 -13.29 -10.91 -10.95
CA PRO A 137 -12.52 -10.64 -9.74
C PRO A 137 -13.27 -10.98 -8.45
N LYS A 138 -14.58 -11.29 -8.52
CA LYS A 138 -15.47 -11.43 -7.36
C LYS A 138 -14.91 -12.40 -6.31
N SER A 139 -14.31 -13.52 -6.72
CA SER A 139 -13.71 -14.50 -5.79
C SER A 139 -12.58 -13.89 -4.95
N MET A 140 -11.65 -13.17 -5.59
CA MET A 140 -10.51 -12.54 -4.92
C MET A 140 -10.96 -11.35 -4.06
N VAL A 141 -11.86 -10.52 -4.59
CA VAL A 141 -12.48 -9.40 -3.85
C VAL A 141 -13.23 -9.91 -2.62
N HIS A 142 -14.00 -10.99 -2.76
CA HIS A 142 -14.72 -11.62 -1.66
C HIS A 142 -13.75 -12.08 -0.57
N ILE A 143 -12.66 -12.78 -0.94
CA ILE A 143 -11.62 -13.21 0.01
C ILE A 143 -11.01 -12.02 0.75
N ALA A 144 -10.58 -10.98 0.02
CA ALA A 144 -10.00 -9.79 0.64
C ALA A 144 -10.99 -9.12 1.60
N THR A 145 -12.23 -8.89 1.15
CA THR A 145 -13.25 -8.20 1.95
C THR A 145 -13.62 -8.99 3.20
N ALA A 146 -13.90 -10.29 3.06
CA ALA A 146 -14.34 -11.13 4.17
C ALA A 146 -13.23 -11.40 5.20
N THR A 147 -11.96 -11.30 4.80
CA THR A 147 -10.81 -11.42 5.72
C THR A 147 -10.25 -10.08 6.20
N LYS A 148 -10.80 -8.94 5.75
CA LYS A 148 -10.30 -7.58 6.02
C LYS A 148 -8.90 -7.32 5.46
N GLY A 149 -8.56 -7.98 4.36
CA GLY A 149 -7.40 -7.63 3.53
C GLY A 149 -7.76 -6.62 2.44
N SER A 150 -6.87 -6.46 1.48
CA SER A 150 -7.03 -5.57 0.33
C SER A 150 -6.94 -6.31 -1.00
N TYR A 151 -7.68 -5.81 -1.98
CA TYR A 151 -7.67 -6.32 -3.35
C TYR A 151 -6.75 -5.48 -4.22
N HIS A 152 -5.85 -6.16 -4.94
CA HIS A 152 -4.86 -5.55 -5.82
C HIS A 152 -4.98 -6.18 -7.21
N PRO A 153 -5.67 -5.52 -8.15
CA PRO A 153 -5.59 -5.93 -9.55
C PRO A 153 -4.16 -5.67 -10.06
N ILE A 154 -3.61 -6.62 -10.79
CA ILE A 154 -2.32 -6.48 -11.47
C ILE A 154 -2.47 -6.95 -12.92
N ASP A 155 -1.81 -6.26 -13.83
CA ASP A 155 -1.66 -6.68 -15.23
C ASP A 155 -0.44 -7.61 -15.42
N ASP A 156 -0.22 -8.04 -16.66
CA ASP A 156 0.87 -8.96 -17.01
C ASP A 156 2.22 -8.24 -17.21
N LYS A 157 2.41 -7.05 -16.63
CA LYS A 157 3.68 -6.31 -16.64
C LYS A 157 4.47 -6.58 -15.36
N LEU A 158 5.73 -7.00 -15.50
CA LEU A 158 6.60 -7.30 -14.35
C LEU A 158 6.75 -6.11 -13.41
N SER A 159 6.94 -4.91 -13.96
CA SER A 159 7.06 -3.67 -13.19
C SER A 159 5.85 -3.42 -12.32
N ASN A 160 4.64 -3.66 -12.83
CA ASN A 160 3.40 -3.45 -12.08
C ASN A 160 3.21 -4.51 -10.97
N VAL A 161 3.51 -5.78 -11.25
CA VAL A 161 3.54 -6.85 -10.23
C VAL A 161 4.57 -6.53 -9.15
N ALA A 162 5.73 -6.06 -9.56
CA ALA A 162 6.81 -5.71 -8.67
C ALA A 162 6.44 -4.54 -7.75
N GLN A 163 5.94 -3.46 -8.35
CA GLN A 163 5.49 -2.25 -7.68
C GLN A 163 4.37 -2.56 -6.69
N ALA A 164 3.36 -3.34 -7.11
CA ALA A 164 2.24 -3.77 -6.29
C ALA A 164 2.68 -4.43 -4.98
N LEU A 165 3.54 -5.44 -5.11
CA LEU A 165 4.04 -6.20 -3.98
C LEU A 165 4.95 -5.35 -3.11
N ALA A 166 5.76 -4.48 -3.70
CA ALA A 166 6.66 -3.60 -2.99
C ALA A 166 5.90 -2.55 -2.15
N VAL A 167 4.89 -1.87 -2.72
CA VAL A 167 4.03 -0.93 -2.00
C VAL A 167 3.34 -1.62 -0.83
N PHE A 168 2.74 -2.78 -1.10
CA PHE A 168 2.03 -3.54 -0.07
C PHE A 168 2.95 -3.99 1.08
N LEU A 169 4.11 -4.56 0.74
CA LEU A 169 5.09 -4.98 1.76
C LEU A 169 5.58 -3.80 2.57
N SER A 170 5.82 -2.66 1.94
CA SER A 170 6.29 -1.45 2.63
C SER A 170 5.32 -1.01 3.71
N GLY A 171 4.00 -1.13 3.48
CA GLY A 171 3.00 -0.91 4.52
C GLY A 171 3.18 -1.89 5.67
N ILE A 172 3.20 -3.19 5.40
CA ILE A 172 3.31 -4.21 6.45
C ILE A 172 4.62 -4.12 7.24
N THR A 173 5.76 -3.95 6.57
CA THR A 173 7.07 -3.93 7.22
C THR A 173 7.34 -2.61 7.95
N SER A 174 6.55 -1.57 7.71
CA SER A 174 6.59 -0.31 8.45
C SER A 174 5.56 -0.24 9.58
N ALA A 175 4.98 -1.37 9.99
CA ALA A 175 4.10 -1.43 11.15
C ALA A 175 4.79 -0.83 12.40
N VAL A 176 4.18 0.20 12.98
CA VAL A 176 4.65 0.87 14.21
C VAL A 176 3.75 0.57 15.41
N ALA A 177 2.53 0.13 15.17
CA ALA A 177 1.59 -0.28 16.20
C ALA A 177 0.77 -1.50 15.76
N VAL A 178 0.48 -2.38 16.72
CA VAL A 178 -0.37 -3.57 16.55
C VAL A 178 -1.42 -3.62 17.65
N ASN A 179 -2.51 -4.35 17.43
CA ASN A 179 -3.67 -4.37 18.33
C ASN A 179 -4.22 -2.97 18.67
N ALA A 180 -4.04 -2.01 17.75
CA ALA A 180 -4.54 -0.66 17.93
C ALA A 180 -6.06 -0.67 18.06
N ARG A 181 -6.55 -0.02 19.11
CA ARG A 181 -7.96 0.08 19.45
C ARG A 181 -8.28 1.49 19.89
N VAL A 182 -9.33 2.06 19.30
CA VAL A 182 -9.89 3.34 19.72
C VAL A 182 -11.08 3.07 20.63
N GLN A 183 -11.13 3.75 21.77
CA GLN A 183 -12.20 3.68 22.74
C GLN A 183 -12.92 5.02 22.80
N LEU A 184 -14.25 4.96 22.76
CA LEU A 184 -15.13 6.11 22.74
C LEU A 184 -15.95 6.07 24.03
N HIS A 185 -15.77 7.05 24.90
CA HIS A 185 -16.42 7.10 26.20
C HIS A 185 -17.31 8.33 26.30
N VAL A 186 -18.61 8.12 26.44
CA VAL A 186 -19.55 9.19 26.79
C VAL A 186 -19.66 9.27 28.31
N ALA A 187 -19.65 10.48 28.86
CA ALA A 187 -19.77 10.71 30.29
C ALA A 187 -21.10 10.16 30.83
N ASP A 188 -21.03 9.46 31.97
CA ASP A 188 -22.22 8.90 32.64
C ASP A 188 -23.22 10.01 32.99
N ASN A 189 -24.51 9.72 32.79
CA ASN A 189 -25.62 10.63 33.07
C ASN A 189 -25.59 11.95 32.26
N SER A 190 -24.78 12.05 31.21
CA SER A 190 -24.78 13.21 30.29
C SER A 190 -26.01 13.23 29.37
N GLY A 191 -26.68 12.08 29.21
CA GLY A 191 -27.76 11.86 28.25
C GLY A 191 -27.31 11.85 26.79
N VAL A 192 -26.01 12.00 26.51
CA VAL A 192 -25.43 11.87 25.17
C VAL A 192 -25.36 10.38 24.80
N LEU A 193 -25.64 10.05 23.54
CA LEU A 193 -25.61 8.67 23.05
C LEU A 193 -24.81 8.54 21.76
N ILE A 194 -24.04 7.45 21.61
CA ILE A 194 -23.43 7.10 20.33
C ILE A 194 -24.49 6.41 19.48
N ASN A 195 -24.96 7.08 18.42
CA ASN A 195 -25.99 6.56 17.53
C ASN A 195 -25.40 5.65 16.44
N LYS A 196 -24.29 6.07 15.84
CA LYS A 196 -23.65 5.36 14.72
C LYS A 196 -22.15 5.64 14.71
N ILE A 197 -21.38 4.66 14.26
CA ILE A 197 -19.96 4.82 13.95
C ILE A 197 -19.75 4.36 12.50
N ASP A 198 -19.23 5.23 11.64
CA ASP A 198 -18.74 4.85 10.31
C ASP A 198 -17.25 4.53 10.38
N SER A 199 -16.96 3.23 10.48
CA SER A 199 -15.63 2.66 10.70
C SER A 199 -15.04 1.96 9.48
N GLY A 200 -15.65 2.07 8.29
CA GLY A 200 -15.16 1.37 7.09
C GLY A 200 -15.16 -0.17 7.27
N ALA A 201 -14.01 -0.80 7.03
CA ALA A 201 -13.79 -2.25 7.21
C ALA A 201 -13.47 -2.66 8.66
N TYR A 202 -13.32 -1.69 9.57
CA TYR A 202 -12.91 -1.95 10.94
C TYR A 202 -14.11 -2.32 11.83
N ASP A 203 -13.93 -3.37 12.62
CA ASP A 203 -14.96 -3.82 13.57
C ASP A 203 -15.21 -2.72 14.60
N LYS A 204 -16.49 -2.55 14.92
CA LYS A 204 -16.94 -1.59 15.91
C LYS A 204 -17.96 -2.22 16.84
N THR A 205 -18.00 -1.72 18.06
CA THR A 205 -19.06 -2.02 19.03
C THR A 205 -19.62 -0.71 19.56
N ILE A 206 -20.91 -0.71 19.86
CA ILE A 206 -21.59 0.33 20.64
C ILE A 206 -22.28 -0.41 21.77
N GLU A 207 -21.87 -0.11 23.00
CA GLU A 207 -22.44 -0.64 24.23
C GLU A 207 -23.31 0.46 24.84
N SER A 208 -24.55 0.12 25.18
CA SER A 208 -25.42 0.98 25.97
C SER A 208 -25.54 0.38 27.37
N GLY A 209 -25.34 1.20 28.40
CA GLY A 209 -25.53 0.79 29.78
C GLY A 209 -26.97 0.33 30.05
N ASN A 210 -27.15 -0.49 31.09
CA ASN A 210 -28.49 -0.84 31.59
C ASN A 210 -29.16 0.43 32.13
N GLY A 211 -30.02 1.04 31.32
CA GLY A 211 -30.56 2.37 31.53
C GLY A 211 -29.90 3.40 30.61
N LYS A 212 -30.71 4.29 30.03
CA LYS A 212 -30.40 5.23 28.92
C LYS A 212 -29.25 6.25 29.17
N ALA A 213 -28.35 6.03 30.12
CA ALA A 213 -27.47 7.06 30.68
C ALA A 213 -25.96 6.87 30.44
N SER A 214 -25.51 5.78 29.79
CA SER A 214 -24.11 5.65 29.35
C SER A 214 -23.98 4.92 28.02
N SER A 215 -23.10 5.43 27.16
CA SER A 215 -22.78 4.82 25.86
C SER A 215 -21.27 4.74 25.71
N LYS A 216 -20.77 3.54 25.41
CA LYS A 216 -19.36 3.30 25.11
C LYS A 216 -19.25 2.75 23.70
N GLY A 217 -18.20 3.12 22.99
CA GLY A 217 -17.89 2.61 21.66
C GLY A 217 -16.47 2.08 21.60
N THR A 218 -16.23 1.10 20.74
CA THR A 218 -14.87 0.64 20.45
C THR A 218 -14.70 0.46 18.95
N ILE A 219 -13.53 0.79 18.42
CA ILE A 219 -13.12 0.54 17.04
C ILE A 219 -11.81 -0.26 17.07
N ASN A 220 -11.82 -1.48 16.51
CA ASN A 220 -10.63 -2.32 16.44
C ASN A 220 -9.92 -2.06 15.12
N VAL A 221 -8.81 -1.31 15.18
CA VAL A 221 -8.01 -0.91 14.02
C VAL A 221 -6.99 -1.98 13.65
N GLY A 222 -6.36 -2.61 14.65
CA GLY A 222 -5.38 -3.67 14.42
C GLY A 222 -3.99 -3.12 14.16
N VAL A 223 -3.51 -3.18 12.92
CA VAL A 223 -2.14 -2.77 12.57
C VAL A 223 -2.15 -1.36 11.99
N LEU A 224 -1.21 -0.53 12.43
CA LEU A 224 -0.93 0.79 11.86
C LEU A 224 0.52 0.85 11.42
N SER A 225 0.71 1.23 10.16
CA SER A 225 2.01 1.47 9.56
C SER A 225 2.48 2.91 9.78
N ALA A 226 3.78 3.16 9.62
CA ALA A 226 4.31 4.51 9.69
C ALA A 226 3.58 5.44 8.70
N GLU A 227 3.34 6.68 9.11
CA GLU A 227 2.60 7.70 8.35
C GLU A 227 1.10 7.37 8.08
N GLU A 228 0.56 6.22 8.51
CA GLU A 228 -0.86 5.92 8.32
C GLU A 228 -1.77 6.70 9.28
N ASP A 229 -2.76 7.38 8.72
CA ASP A 229 -3.90 7.96 9.41
C ASP A 229 -5.19 7.16 9.12
N LYS A 230 -5.99 6.89 10.16
CA LYS A 230 -7.32 6.28 10.02
C LYS A 230 -8.38 7.26 10.49
N LYS A 231 -9.36 7.53 9.62
CA LYS A 231 -10.44 8.48 9.87
C LYS A 231 -11.74 7.73 10.10
N PHE A 232 -12.48 8.17 11.12
CA PHE A 232 -13.76 7.58 11.51
C PHE A 232 -14.77 8.70 11.77
N ILE A 233 -16.04 8.45 11.50
CA ILE A 233 -17.13 9.39 11.84
C ILE A 233 -17.97 8.78 12.95
N VAL A 234 -18.19 9.54 14.02
CA VAL A 234 -19.05 9.16 15.14
C VAL A 234 -20.25 10.10 15.16
N TYR A 235 -21.44 9.53 15.12
CA TYR A 235 -22.70 10.27 15.18
C TYR A 235 -23.22 10.21 16.61
N LEU A 236 -23.36 11.38 17.23
CA LEU A 236 -23.83 11.53 18.61
C LEU A 236 -25.25 12.08 18.60
N ASP A 237 -26.11 11.52 19.46
CA ASP A 237 -27.35 12.17 19.87
C ASP A 237 -27.08 12.98 21.13
N VAL A 238 -27.39 14.27 21.10
CA VAL A 238 -26.98 15.24 22.13
C VAL A 238 -28.23 15.89 22.71
N PRO A 239 -28.56 15.65 24.00
CA PRO A 239 -29.82 16.10 24.58
C PRO A 239 -29.88 17.62 24.70
N LYS A 240 -31.10 18.17 24.75
CA LYS A 240 -31.30 19.58 25.11
C LYS A 240 -31.02 19.75 26.62
N LEU A 241 -30.15 20.70 27.00
CA LEU A 241 -29.98 21.04 28.41
C LEU A 241 -31.03 22.08 28.81
N GLU A 242 -31.91 21.73 29.75
CA GLU A 242 -32.98 22.62 30.24
C GLU A 242 -32.53 23.50 31.42
N ASN A 243 -31.41 23.18 32.07
CA ASN A 243 -30.98 23.85 33.30
C ASN A 243 -29.80 24.82 33.10
N ALA A 244 -29.94 26.02 33.67
CA ALA A 244 -28.96 27.11 33.74
C ALA A 244 -27.67 26.79 34.56
N GLN A 245 -27.43 25.52 34.90
CA GLN A 245 -26.35 25.07 35.79
C GLN A 245 -25.25 24.25 35.10
N ALA A 246 -25.46 23.84 33.84
CA ALA A 246 -24.38 23.24 33.06
C ALA A 246 -23.39 24.34 32.65
N LYS A 247 -22.18 24.33 33.23
CA LYS A 247 -21.11 25.22 32.80
C LYS A 247 -20.70 24.82 31.37
N PRO A 248 -20.83 25.70 30.37
CA PRO A 248 -20.21 25.44 29.07
C PRO A 248 -18.68 25.43 29.23
N PRO A 249 -17.95 24.67 28.40
CA PRO A 249 -18.45 23.77 27.35
C PRO A 249 -18.96 22.42 27.90
N GLN A 250 -19.98 21.84 27.27
CA GLN A 250 -20.43 20.49 27.62
C GLN A 250 -19.52 19.45 26.96
N LEU A 251 -18.94 18.56 27.76
CA LEU A 251 -18.26 17.37 27.29
C LEU A 251 -19.24 16.39 26.65
N LEU A 252 -18.99 16.00 25.40
CA LEU A 252 -19.82 15.06 24.65
C LEU A 252 -19.20 13.66 24.59
N LEU A 253 -17.90 13.60 24.27
CA LEU A 253 -17.21 12.35 24.03
C LEU A 253 -15.74 12.47 24.39
N THR A 254 -15.22 11.49 25.13
CA THR A 254 -13.80 11.29 25.31
C THR A 254 -13.34 10.18 24.36
N VAL A 255 -12.27 10.44 23.63
CA VAL A 255 -11.62 9.49 22.72
C VAL A 255 -10.29 9.13 23.33
N ALA A 256 -10.13 7.85 23.66
CA ALA A 256 -8.88 7.28 24.12
C ALA A 256 -8.50 6.11 23.21
N GLY A 257 -7.35 5.51 23.44
CA GLY A 257 -6.98 4.32 22.71
C GLY A 257 -5.81 3.61 23.33
N GLU A 258 -5.58 2.40 22.87
CA GLU A 258 -4.46 1.56 23.27
C GLU A 258 -3.88 0.90 22.03
N TYR A 259 -2.58 0.64 22.06
CA TYR A 259 -1.92 -0.17 21.06
C TYR A 259 -0.76 -0.93 21.70
N SER A 260 -0.17 -1.83 20.94
CA SER A 260 1.05 -2.51 21.33
C SER A 260 2.18 -2.19 20.37
N THR A 261 3.38 -2.06 20.89
CA THR A 261 4.58 -1.97 20.06
C THR A 261 4.83 -3.32 19.37
N PRO A 262 5.19 -3.34 18.06
CA PRO A 262 5.63 -4.53 17.34
C PRO A 262 6.84 -5.23 18.00
N ALA A 263 7.26 -6.36 17.42
CA ALA A 263 8.35 -7.19 17.94
C ALA A 263 9.57 -6.38 18.46
N GLY A 264 9.97 -6.66 19.70
CA GLY A 264 11.09 -5.99 20.38
C GLY A 264 10.64 -5.14 21.58
N GLY A 265 9.48 -4.49 21.49
CA GLY A 265 8.91 -3.72 22.60
C GLY A 265 7.94 -4.53 23.47
N ARG A 266 7.00 -5.28 22.86
CA ARG A 266 5.92 -6.04 23.55
C ARG A 266 5.22 -5.28 24.70
N LYS A 267 5.19 -3.96 24.61
CA LYS A 267 4.53 -3.07 25.58
C LYS A 267 3.17 -2.68 25.04
N VAL A 268 2.22 -2.54 25.96
CA VAL A 268 0.95 -1.88 25.69
C VAL A 268 1.14 -0.42 26.04
N GLU A 269 0.82 0.44 25.09
CA GLU A 269 0.94 1.90 25.18
C GLU A 269 -0.45 2.50 25.04
N ASN A 270 -0.72 3.58 25.78
CA ASN A 270 -1.96 4.32 25.66
C ASN A 270 -1.79 5.47 24.66
N MET A 271 -2.80 5.70 23.84
CA MET A 271 -2.91 6.89 23.01
C MET A 271 -3.26 8.09 23.89
N GLU A 272 -2.87 9.28 23.45
CA GLU A 272 -3.25 10.52 24.11
C GLU A 272 -4.78 10.67 24.09
N GLU A 273 -5.34 11.01 25.24
CA GLU A 273 -6.78 11.22 25.37
C GLU A 273 -7.19 12.56 24.75
N SER A 274 -8.24 12.55 23.94
CA SER A 274 -8.84 13.74 23.34
C SER A 274 -10.30 13.85 23.73
N SER A 275 -10.84 15.07 23.80
CA SER A 275 -12.24 15.28 24.13
C SER A 275 -12.97 16.12 23.08
N VAL A 276 -14.21 15.76 22.80
CA VAL A 276 -15.16 16.48 21.95
C VAL A 276 -16.13 17.19 22.86
N GLN A 277 -16.25 18.50 22.68
CA GLN A 277 -17.10 19.36 23.50
C GLN A 277 -17.96 20.25 22.62
N VAL A 278 -19.06 20.74 23.16
CA VAL A 278 -19.93 21.70 22.47
C VAL A 278 -20.18 22.91 23.36
N GLU A 279 -20.06 24.09 22.77
CA GLU A 279 -20.53 25.33 23.38
C GLU A 279 -22.05 25.42 23.18
N ARG A 280 -22.77 25.63 24.27
CA ARG A 280 -24.21 25.87 24.20
C ARG A 280 -24.48 27.37 24.22
N PRO A 281 -25.28 27.91 23.28
CA PRO A 281 -25.71 29.29 23.33
C PRO A 281 -26.40 29.59 24.67
N ALA A 282 -26.14 30.76 25.25
CA ALA A 282 -26.81 31.19 26.47
C ALA A 282 -28.34 31.23 26.27
N PRO A 283 -29.14 30.86 27.28
CA PRO A 283 -30.59 30.96 27.19
C PRO A 283 -30.98 32.41 26.88
N ALA A 284 -31.78 32.61 25.84
CA ALA A 284 -32.13 33.91 25.28
C ALA A 284 -32.80 34.83 26.31
N GLY A 285 -31.99 35.65 27.00
CA GLY A 285 -32.42 36.69 27.93
C GLY A 285 -32.21 38.12 27.42
N GLY A 286 -31.81 38.30 26.16
CA GLY A 286 -31.63 39.61 25.55
C GLY A 286 -31.56 39.47 24.05
N ALA A 287 -32.21 40.39 23.32
CA ALA A 287 -32.35 40.39 21.88
C ALA A 287 -30.99 40.37 21.14
N THR A 288 -30.42 39.18 20.94
CA THR A 288 -29.47 38.95 19.86
C THR A 288 -30.28 38.86 18.59
N LYS A 289 -30.09 39.85 17.72
CA LYS A 289 -30.62 39.86 16.35
C LYS A 289 -30.44 38.47 15.75
N THR A 290 -31.46 38.01 15.04
CA THR A 290 -31.44 36.88 14.11
C THR A 290 -30.42 37.14 12.99
N GLY A 291 -29.14 37.17 13.36
CA GLY A 291 -27.99 37.16 12.47
C GLY A 291 -27.39 35.78 12.58
N ASP A 292 -27.34 35.09 11.45
CA ASP A 292 -26.70 33.80 11.20
C ASP A 292 -25.76 33.33 12.33
N HIS A 293 -26.23 32.44 13.20
CA HIS A 293 -25.31 31.46 13.77
C HIS A 293 -24.88 30.60 12.59
N LEU A 294 -23.84 31.06 11.88
CA LEU A 294 -23.28 30.36 10.73
C LEU A 294 -22.75 29.03 11.25
N VAL A 295 -23.57 27.97 11.13
CA VAL A 295 -23.15 26.61 11.41
C VAL A 295 -21.99 26.33 10.46
N THR A 296 -20.78 26.45 11.00
CA THR A 296 -19.56 26.26 10.23
C THR A 296 -19.16 24.82 10.45
N TRP A 297 -19.53 23.96 9.50
CA TRP A 297 -19.10 22.58 9.50
C TRP A 297 -17.58 22.53 9.46
N SER A 298 -16.98 21.64 10.25
CA SER A 298 -15.55 21.35 10.10
C SER A 298 -15.30 20.80 8.70
N GLU A 299 -14.37 21.44 7.98
CA GLU A 299 -13.97 21.03 6.63
C GLU A 299 -13.53 19.55 6.61
N ALA A 300 -12.73 19.14 7.60
CA ALA A 300 -12.26 17.77 7.72
C ALA A 300 -13.40 16.77 7.88
N VAL A 301 -14.43 17.11 8.67
CA VAL A 301 -15.62 16.26 8.87
C VAL A 301 -16.43 16.17 7.58
N MET A 302 -16.65 17.29 6.87
CA MET A 302 -17.37 17.28 5.60
C MET A 302 -16.66 16.45 4.53
N VAL A 303 -15.34 16.60 4.39
CA VAL A 303 -14.55 15.81 3.43
C VAL A 303 -14.72 14.32 3.71
N GLU A 304 -14.65 13.93 4.98
CA GLU A 304 -14.78 12.53 5.38
C GLU A 304 -16.22 12.00 5.20
N MET A 305 -17.24 12.82 5.50
CA MET A 305 -18.65 12.48 5.23
C MET A 305 -18.89 12.23 3.73
N VAL A 306 -18.35 13.09 2.86
CA VAL A 306 -18.45 12.91 1.42
C VAL A 306 -17.73 11.62 0.99
N ARG A 307 -16.51 11.36 1.50
CA ARG A 307 -15.77 10.12 1.22
C ARG A 307 -16.58 8.87 1.58
N VAL A 308 -17.18 8.85 2.78
CA VAL A 308 -18.04 7.74 3.24
C VAL A 308 -19.27 7.58 2.33
N LYS A 309 -19.87 8.68 1.86
CA LYS A 309 -20.99 8.60 0.91
C LYS A 309 -20.56 8.06 -0.46
N VAL A 310 -19.41 8.48 -1.00
CA VAL A 310 -18.87 7.93 -2.26
C VAL A 310 -18.63 6.42 -2.12
N VAL A 311 -18.10 5.95 -0.98
CA VAL A 311 -17.99 4.51 -0.69
C VAL A 311 -19.34 3.80 -0.75
N SER A 312 -20.41 4.40 -0.23
CA SER A 312 -21.77 3.85 -0.35
C SER A 312 -22.23 3.75 -1.80
N ILE A 313 -22.04 4.81 -2.59
CA ILE A 313 -22.44 4.86 -4.00
C ILE A 313 -21.72 3.77 -4.80
N VAL A 314 -20.39 3.65 -4.65
CA VAL A 314 -19.61 2.63 -5.38
C VAL A 314 -20.07 1.21 -5.02
N LYS A 315 -20.38 0.95 -3.73
CA LYS A 315 -20.97 -0.33 -3.31
C LYS A 315 -22.30 -0.60 -3.98
N GLU A 316 -23.18 0.39 -4.04
CA GLU A 316 -24.51 0.28 -4.64
C GLU A 316 -24.41 -0.01 -6.15
N VAL A 317 -23.52 0.69 -6.87
CA VAL A 317 -23.26 0.45 -8.30
C VAL A 317 -22.70 -0.94 -8.54
N LEU A 318 -21.66 -1.35 -7.79
CA LEU A 318 -21.08 -2.70 -7.92
C LEU A 318 -22.10 -3.79 -7.62
N LYS A 319 -22.97 -3.58 -6.62
CA LYS A 319 -24.04 -4.51 -6.28
C LYS A 319 -25.10 -4.59 -7.38
N LYS A 320 -25.48 -3.46 -7.98
CA LYS A 320 -26.48 -3.42 -9.06
C LYS A 320 -26.07 -4.28 -10.26
N HIS A 321 -24.77 -4.37 -10.52
CA HIS A 321 -24.17 -5.14 -11.62
C HIS A 321 -23.53 -6.47 -11.16
N GLU A 322 -23.84 -6.96 -9.96
CA GLU A 322 -23.16 -8.12 -9.39
C GLU A 322 -23.50 -9.44 -10.10
N HIS A 323 -24.63 -9.50 -10.80
CA HIS A 323 -25.08 -10.66 -11.56
C HIS A 323 -24.71 -10.61 -13.05
N ASP A 324 -24.16 -9.50 -13.51
CA ASP A 324 -23.69 -9.38 -14.89
C ASP A 324 -22.40 -10.19 -15.04
N GLU A 325 -22.36 -11.05 -16.06
CA GLU A 325 -21.15 -11.79 -16.43
C GLU A 325 -20.09 -10.82 -16.99
N GLU A 326 -20.53 -9.90 -17.85
CA GLU A 326 -19.76 -8.79 -18.41
C GLU A 326 -20.53 -7.48 -18.15
N PRO A 327 -20.22 -6.75 -17.06
CA PRO A 327 -20.90 -5.50 -16.74
C PRO A 327 -20.71 -4.46 -17.84
N ASP A 328 -21.79 -3.79 -18.26
CA ASP A 328 -21.69 -2.63 -19.15
C ASP A 328 -21.07 -1.45 -18.38
N GLN A 329 -19.77 -1.26 -18.56
CA GLN A 329 -19.02 -0.20 -17.90
C GLN A 329 -19.57 1.21 -18.20
N LYS A 330 -20.12 1.44 -19.40
CA LYS A 330 -20.73 2.73 -19.75
C LYS A 330 -22.02 2.93 -18.96
N GLN A 331 -22.80 1.88 -18.73
CA GLN A 331 -23.97 1.96 -17.86
C GLN A 331 -23.57 2.14 -16.40
N MET A 332 -22.55 1.43 -15.91
CA MET A 332 -22.02 1.63 -14.55
C MET A 332 -21.54 3.08 -14.34
N ALA A 333 -20.91 3.68 -15.34
CA ALA A 333 -20.48 5.08 -15.29
C ALA A 333 -21.66 6.05 -15.19
N LYS A 334 -22.78 5.76 -15.88
CA LYS A 334 -24.01 6.55 -15.75
C LYS A 334 -24.60 6.42 -14.35
N ASP A 335 -24.77 5.19 -13.86
CA ASP A 335 -25.34 4.92 -12.54
C ASP A 335 -24.52 5.56 -11.41
N LEU A 336 -23.19 5.51 -11.52
CA LEU A 336 -22.27 6.19 -10.60
C LEU A 336 -22.50 7.71 -10.58
N MET A 337 -22.62 8.32 -11.75
CA MET A 337 -22.81 9.76 -11.86
C MET A 337 -24.20 10.20 -11.43
N GLU A 338 -25.25 9.40 -11.70
CA GLU A 338 -26.61 9.66 -11.25
C GLU A 338 -26.71 9.70 -9.72
N GLU A 339 -26.15 8.71 -9.03
CA GLU A 339 -26.16 8.68 -7.56
C GLU A 339 -25.26 9.76 -6.92
N TRP A 340 -24.13 10.09 -7.57
CA TRP A 340 -23.30 11.23 -7.15
C TRP A 340 -24.04 12.56 -7.29
N ASP A 341 -24.66 12.80 -8.44
CA ASP A 341 -25.40 14.03 -8.71
C ASP A 341 -26.60 14.18 -7.77
N LYS A 342 -27.34 13.10 -7.52
CA LYS A 342 -28.42 13.04 -6.54
C LYS A 342 -27.92 13.41 -5.15
N PHE A 343 -26.79 12.84 -4.70
CA PHE A 343 -26.21 13.20 -3.40
C PHE A 343 -25.89 14.70 -3.32
N ILE A 344 -25.14 15.22 -4.30
CA ILE A 344 -24.65 16.60 -4.30
C ILE A 344 -25.76 17.63 -4.49
N LYS A 345 -26.77 17.34 -5.32
CA LYS A 345 -27.82 18.30 -5.69
C LYS A 345 -29.05 18.21 -4.80
N GLU A 346 -29.33 17.07 -4.17
CA GLU A 346 -30.61 16.85 -3.50
C GLU A 346 -30.50 16.75 -1.98
N THR A 347 -29.35 16.33 -1.44
CA THR A 347 -29.19 16.16 0.01
C THR A 347 -28.65 17.43 0.69
N PRO A 348 -29.09 17.78 1.92
CA PRO A 348 -28.53 18.93 2.65
C PRO A 348 -27.01 18.85 2.83
N ALA A 349 -26.50 17.68 3.22
CA ALA A 349 -25.07 17.46 3.41
C ALA A 349 -24.27 17.59 2.09
N GLY A 350 -24.81 17.07 0.99
CA GLY A 350 -24.18 17.18 -0.33
C GLY A 350 -24.17 18.61 -0.87
N LYS A 351 -25.27 19.35 -0.71
CA LYS A 351 -25.38 20.77 -1.08
C LYS A 351 -24.37 21.62 -0.31
N ASP A 352 -24.34 21.46 1.00
CA ASP A 352 -23.43 22.20 1.88
C ASP A 352 -21.96 21.88 1.57
N ALA A 353 -21.64 20.60 1.38
CA ALA A 353 -20.31 20.19 0.95
C ALA A 353 -19.92 20.78 -0.42
N ALA A 354 -20.84 20.82 -1.39
CA ALA A 354 -20.56 21.39 -2.72
C ALA A 354 -20.33 22.90 -2.69
N GLU A 355 -21.09 23.62 -1.85
CA GLU A 355 -20.94 25.06 -1.66
C GLU A 355 -19.65 25.41 -0.92
N ARG A 356 -19.32 24.67 0.16
CA ARG A 356 -18.23 25.00 1.08
C ARG A 356 -16.89 24.42 0.68
N LEU A 357 -16.86 23.20 0.15
CA LEU A 357 -15.59 22.56 -0.22
C LEU A 357 -15.08 23.02 -1.59
N LYS A 358 -15.92 23.56 -2.48
CA LYS A 358 -15.58 24.10 -3.81
C LYS A 358 -14.58 23.24 -4.60
N GLU A 359 -13.28 23.51 -4.44
CA GLU A 359 -12.12 22.83 -5.07
C GLU A 359 -11.64 21.58 -4.29
N LYS A 360 -11.88 21.53 -2.98
CA LYS A 360 -11.52 20.43 -2.07
C LYS A 360 -12.56 19.31 -2.01
N LEU A 361 -13.72 19.50 -2.64
CA LEU A 361 -14.68 18.41 -2.79
C LEU A 361 -13.98 17.29 -3.58
N PRO A 362 -14.08 16.02 -3.18
CA PRO A 362 -13.46 14.90 -3.88
C PRO A 362 -14.11 14.58 -5.24
N LYS A 363 -14.47 15.61 -6.04
CA LYS A 363 -15.02 15.51 -7.40
C LYS A 363 -14.12 14.69 -8.31
N HIS A 364 -12.81 14.83 -8.13
CA HIS A 364 -11.83 14.06 -8.90
C HIS A 364 -11.99 12.54 -8.68
N HIS A 365 -12.47 12.06 -7.53
CA HIS A 365 -12.63 10.61 -7.31
C HIS A 365 -13.70 10.04 -8.22
N VAL A 366 -14.87 10.69 -8.25
CA VAL A 366 -16.00 10.22 -9.04
C VAL A 366 -15.69 10.38 -10.52
N GLU A 367 -14.98 11.44 -10.89
CA GLU A 367 -14.54 11.67 -12.26
C GLU A 367 -13.46 10.68 -12.73
N ASP A 368 -12.50 10.32 -11.88
CA ASP A 368 -11.48 9.31 -12.18
C ASP A 368 -12.10 7.91 -12.30
N MET A 369 -13.05 7.57 -11.41
CA MET A 369 -13.85 6.35 -11.53
C MET A 369 -14.65 6.34 -12.85
N ARG A 370 -15.36 7.42 -13.17
CA ARG A 370 -16.10 7.57 -14.43
C ARG A 370 -15.17 7.43 -15.66
N ARG A 371 -13.98 8.02 -15.60
CA ARG A 371 -12.96 7.90 -16.66
C ARG A 371 -12.47 6.47 -16.81
N SER A 372 -12.22 5.78 -15.70
CA SER A 372 -11.79 4.37 -15.71
C SER A 372 -12.83 3.45 -16.37
N LEU A 373 -14.12 3.77 -16.23
CA LEU A 373 -15.24 3.00 -16.79
C LEU A 373 -15.55 3.33 -18.25
N THR A 374 -15.07 4.46 -18.78
CA THR A 374 -15.44 4.95 -20.12
C THR A 374 -14.33 4.81 -21.16
N LYS A 375 -13.07 4.62 -20.74
CA LYS A 375 -11.94 4.40 -21.63
C LYS A 375 -11.73 2.90 -21.86
N GLU A 376 -11.64 2.50 -23.13
CA GLU A 376 -11.50 1.09 -23.53
C GLU A 376 -10.16 0.46 -23.10
N GLU A 377 -9.14 1.27 -22.83
CA GLU A 377 -7.81 0.84 -22.37
C GLU A 377 -7.78 0.48 -20.88
N HIS A 378 -8.86 0.70 -20.14
CA HIS A 378 -8.93 0.50 -18.70
C HIS A 378 -9.97 -0.57 -18.35
N ASP A 379 -9.69 -1.31 -17.28
CA ASP A 379 -10.69 -2.15 -16.64
C ASP A 379 -11.28 -1.36 -15.46
N GLY A 380 -12.31 -0.57 -15.76
CA GLY A 380 -12.96 0.29 -14.77
C GLY A 380 -13.63 -0.50 -13.66
N VAL A 381 -14.08 -1.73 -13.92
CA VAL A 381 -14.68 -2.60 -12.90
C VAL A 381 -13.64 -3.02 -11.86
N LEU A 382 -12.46 -3.45 -12.32
CA LEU A 382 -11.34 -3.76 -11.43
C LEU A 382 -10.89 -2.52 -10.64
N TYR A 383 -10.89 -1.34 -11.27
CA TYR A 383 -10.59 -0.08 -10.60
C TYR A 383 -11.58 0.19 -9.46
N LEU A 384 -12.90 0.08 -9.70
CA LEU A 384 -13.92 0.28 -8.66
C LEU A 384 -13.74 -0.67 -7.48
N TYR A 385 -13.47 -1.96 -7.72
CA TYR A 385 -13.22 -2.92 -6.64
C TYR A 385 -11.95 -2.59 -5.83
N SER A 386 -10.85 -2.22 -6.50
CA SER A 386 -9.61 -1.81 -5.85
C SER A 386 -9.81 -0.53 -5.02
N TRP A 387 -10.47 0.47 -5.61
CA TRP A 387 -10.79 1.75 -4.97
C TRP A 387 -11.65 1.53 -3.72
N LEU A 388 -12.70 0.70 -3.85
CA LEU A 388 -13.59 0.39 -2.74
C LEU A 388 -12.84 -0.29 -1.59
N ALA A 389 -12.04 -1.32 -1.89
CA ALA A 389 -11.24 -2.01 -0.87
C ALA A 389 -10.26 -1.05 -0.18
N SER A 390 -9.58 -0.19 -0.94
CA SER A 390 -8.67 0.84 -0.45
C SER A 390 -9.36 1.82 0.50
N HIS A 391 -10.54 2.34 0.12
CA HIS A 391 -11.27 3.31 0.94
C HIS A 391 -11.96 2.69 2.16
N GLN A 392 -12.34 1.41 2.11
CA GLN A 392 -12.89 0.72 3.28
C GLN A 392 -11.81 0.43 4.32
N THR A 393 -10.62 0.03 3.90
CA THR A 393 -9.47 -0.26 4.78
C THR A 393 -8.62 0.99 5.08
N GLN A 394 -8.78 2.07 4.32
CA GLN A 394 -7.91 3.24 4.36
C GLN A 394 -6.43 2.85 4.20
N GLN A 395 -6.16 1.99 3.22
CA GLN A 395 -4.83 1.49 2.89
C GLN A 395 -4.54 1.64 1.41
N ALA A 396 -3.27 1.81 1.06
CA ALA A 396 -2.82 1.86 -0.32
C ALA A 396 -3.16 0.55 -1.06
N THR A 397 -3.54 0.68 -2.33
CA THR A 397 -3.71 -0.45 -3.25
C THR A 397 -3.12 -0.09 -4.61
N THR A 398 -3.01 -1.05 -5.52
CA THR A 398 -2.39 -0.86 -6.85
C THR A 398 -3.21 0.00 -7.79
N MET A 399 -4.51 0.20 -7.51
CA MET A 399 -5.44 1.08 -8.24
C MET A 399 -5.23 1.01 -9.76
N ALA A 400 -5.56 -0.17 -10.33
CA ALA A 400 -5.43 -0.55 -11.74
C ALA A 400 -5.33 0.63 -12.72
N SER A 401 -4.21 0.71 -13.45
CA SER A 401 -4.03 1.53 -14.66
C SER A 401 -4.77 2.87 -14.68
N SER A 402 -4.53 3.75 -13.70
CA SER A 402 -4.89 5.17 -13.84
C SER A 402 -3.91 5.88 -14.79
N PRO A 403 -4.29 7.04 -15.37
CA PRO A 403 -3.46 7.77 -16.34
C PRO A 403 -2.06 8.10 -15.78
N PRO A 404 -1.05 8.34 -16.64
CA PRO A 404 0.30 8.68 -16.24
C PRO A 404 0.33 10.10 -15.65
N ALA A 405 -0.09 10.25 -14.41
CA ALA A 405 0.16 11.40 -13.57
C ALA A 405 0.57 10.85 -12.21
N GLY A 406 1.87 10.99 -11.93
CA GLY A 406 2.64 10.36 -10.86
C GLY A 406 1.87 9.90 -9.62
N VAL A 407 2.12 8.65 -9.24
CA VAL A 407 1.96 7.99 -7.92
C VAL A 407 1.45 8.92 -6.80
N SER A 408 0.20 9.37 -6.91
CA SER A 408 -0.60 9.97 -5.86
C SER A 408 -1.77 9.03 -5.58
N GLY A 409 -1.45 7.74 -5.47
CA GLY A 409 -2.39 6.75 -5.01
C GLY A 409 -2.85 7.11 -3.60
N TRP A 410 -4.14 6.99 -3.35
CA TRP A 410 -4.72 7.24 -2.04
C TRP A 410 -4.04 6.36 -0.97
N PHE A 411 -3.86 6.95 0.21
CA PHE A 411 -3.17 6.32 1.35
C PHE A 411 -1.72 5.87 1.07
N HIS A 412 -1.11 6.27 -0.05
CA HIS A 412 0.30 6.00 -0.31
C HIS A 412 1.18 6.95 0.50
N GLN A 413 1.93 6.35 1.41
CA GLN A 413 2.92 7.06 2.21
C GLN A 413 4.16 7.42 1.38
N GLN A 414 4.93 8.40 1.82
CA GLN A 414 6.10 8.86 1.05
C GLN A 414 7.10 7.73 0.84
N TYR A 415 7.32 6.93 1.88
CA TYR A 415 8.14 5.73 1.80
C TYR A 415 7.62 4.71 0.77
N MET A 416 6.30 4.47 0.71
CA MET A 416 5.71 3.55 -0.26
C MET A 416 5.95 3.99 -1.69
N LYS A 417 5.84 5.30 -1.98
CA LYS A 417 6.07 5.85 -3.32
C LYS A 417 7.52 5.61 -3.78
N GLN A 418 8.48 5.72 -2.88
CA GLN A 418 9.88 5.43 -3.20
C GLN A 418 10.10 3.95 -3.47
N VAL A 419 9.58 3.08 -2.59
CA VAL A 419 9.73 1.64 -2.75
C VAL A 419 9.07 1.15 -4.04
N ALA A 420 7.98 1.78 -4.45
CA ALA A 420 7.32 1.54 -5.74
C ALA A 420 8.26 1.80 -6.92
N VAL A 421 8.96 2.94 -6.92
CA VAL A 421 9.91 3.35 -7.98
C VAL A 421 11.13 2.42 -8.00
N ASP A 422 11.67 2.12 -6.82
CA ASP A 422 12.81 1.20 -6.70
C ASP A 422 12.44 -0.19 -7.23
N ALA A 423 11.23 -0.68 -6.95
CA ALA A 423 10.76 -1.98 -7.41
C ALA A 423 10.51 -2.03 -8.93
N GLU A 424 9.99 -0.94 -9.50
CA GLU A 424 9.84 -0.81 -10.96
C GLU A 424 11.21 -0.87 -11.65
N PHE A 425 12.22 -0.19 -11.10
CA PHE A 425 13.59 -0.25 -11.62
C PHE A 425 14.24 -1.62 -11.42
N ASP A 426 14.11 -2.22 -10.24
CA ASP A 426 14.63 -3.56 -9.95
C ASP A 426 14.02 -4.59 -10.90
N ALA A 427 12.74 -4.43 -11.25
CA ALA A 427 12.06 -5.27 -12.25
C ALA A 427 12.71 -5.18 -13.65
N CYS A 428 13.26 -4.02 -14.05
CA CYS A 428 14.00 -3.87 -15.32
C CYS A 428 15.27 -4.73 -15.35
N GLY A 429 15.86 -5.00 -14.17
CA GLY A 429 17.05 -5.84 -14.02
C GLY A 429 16.78 -7.34 -13.92
N ILE A 430 15.51 -7.74 -13.78
CA ILE A 430 15.13 -9.14 -13.65
C ILE A 430 14.82 -9.68 -15.05
N GLN A 431 15.61 -10.67 -15.50
CA GLN A 431 15.26 -11.54 -16.62
C GLN A 431 14.84 -12.92 -16.10
N PRO A 432 13.54 -13.18 -15.91
CA PRO A 432 13.04 -14.50 -15.54
C PRO A 432 13.34 -15.54 -16.64
N GLY A 433 14.05 -16.62 -16.30
CA GLY A 433 14.15 -17.81 -17.15
C GLY A 433 15.45 -17.99 -17.94
N VAL A 434 16.43 -17.10 -17.87
CA VAL A 434 17.75 -17.29 -18.49
C VAL A 434 18.72 -17.89 -17.48
N GLU A 435 19.14 -19.15 -17.68
CA GLU A 435 20.43 -19.61 -17.18
C GLU A 435 21.49 -18.83 -17.95
N THR A 436 22.01 -17.75 -17.34
CA THR A 436 23.21 -16.92 -17.61
C THR A 436 24.03 -16.99 -18.93
N THR A 437 23.56 -17.50 -20.07
CA THR A 437 24.46 -17.73 -21.23
C THR A 437 24.02 -17.22 -22.59
N GLU A 438 22.82 -16.70 -22.82
CA GLU A 438 22.49 -16.09 -24.13
C GLU A 438 21.73 -14.77 -23.95
N ILE A 439 22.38 -13.66 -24.29
CA ILE A 439 21.85 -12.30 -24.20
C ILE A 439 21.56 -11.81 -25.61
N ASP A 440 20.30 -11.54 -25.93
CA ASP A 440 19.93 -10.73 -27.10
C ASP A 440 19.72 -9.28 -26.62
N ALA A 441 20.56 -8.37 -27.12
CA ALA A 441 20.71 -7.00 -26.64
C ALA A 441 19.63 -6.02 -27.17
N THR A 442 18.56 -6.53 -27.79
CA THR A 442 17.59 -5.70 -28.54
C THR A 442 16.18 -5.67 -27.97
N ALA A 443 15.90 -6.39 -26.88
CA ALA A 443 14.61 -6.28 -26.19
C ALA A 443 14.55 -4.97 -25.40
N ASP A 444 13.88 -3.98 -25.98
CA ASP A 444 13.53 -2.68 -25.40
C ASP A 444 12.77 -2.87 -24.08
N CYS A 445 13.52 -2.94 -22.97
CA CYS A 445 12.95 -2.96 -21.63
C CYS A 445 12.45 -1.53 -21.36
N GLY A 446 11.20 -1.25 -21.74
CA GLY A 446 10.53 0.06 -21.70
C GLY A 446 10.42 0.71 -20.32
N CYS A 447 11.54 0.92 -19.65
CA CYS A 447 11.68 1.57 -18.35
C CYS A 447 12.04 3.04 -18.57
N VAL A 448 11.08 3.93 -18.29
CA VAL A 448 11.16 5.38 -18.51
C VAL A 448 11.76 6.14 -17.31
N VAL A 449 12.32 5.46 -16.30
CA VAL A 449 12.89 6.14 -15.13
C VAL A 449 14.41 6.15 -15.21
N GLY A 450 14.98 7.36 -15.36
CA GLY A 450 16.42 7.56 -15.45
C GLY A 450 17.12 7.40 -14.10
N LEU A 451 18.40 7.00 -14.13
CA LEU A 451 19.29 6.96 -12.96
C LEU A 451 19.29 8.28 -12.17
N GLN A 452 19.15 9.41 -12.88
CA GLN A 452 19.12 10.75 -12.30
C GLN A 452 17.88 10.95 -11.42
N ASP A 453 16.69 10.58 -11.91
CA ASP A 453 15.43 10.68 -11.14
C ASP A 453 15.48 9.90 -9.83
N ARG A 454 16.17 8.75 -9.83
CA ARG A 454 16.35 7.91 -8.62
C ARG A 454 17.27 8.58 -7.60
N ILE A 455 18.37 9.21 -8.05
CA ILE A 455 19.28 9.95 -7.17
C ILE A 455 18.53 11.14 -6.57
N ASP A 456 17.79 11.89 -7.39
CA ASP A 456 17.09 13.10 -6.98
C ASP A 456 15.99 12.80 -5.93
N ARG A 457 15.17 11.76 -6.13
CA ARG A 457 14.15 11.34 -5.14
C ARG A 457 14.73 10.81 -3.84
N ARG A 458 15.83 10.04 -3.90
CA ARG A 458 16.53 9.56 -2.70
C ARG A 458 17.14 10.72 -1.92
N LEU A 459 17.74 11.69 -2.61
CA LEU A 459 18.22 12.91 -1.98
C LEU A 459 17.09 13.70 -1.32
N GLU A 460 15.92 13.79 -1.96
CA GLU A 460 14.75 14.44 -1.38
C GLU A 460 14.29 13.76 -0.08
N LEU A 461 14.24 12.44 -0.02
CA LEU A 461 13.88 11.69 1.19
C LEU A 461 14.90 11.87 2.31
N TRP A 462 16.20 11.73 2.01
CA TRP A 462 17.24 11.94 3.01
C TRP A 462 17.25 13.39 3.50
N SER A 463 16.93 14.35 2.63
CA SER A 463 16.71 15.75 3.00
C SER A 463 15.50 15.92 3.94
N ASN A 464 14.36 15.26 3.64
CA ASN A 464 13.16 15.27 4.47
C ASN A 464 13.43 14.64 5.85
N LEU A 465 14.03 13.45 5.90
CA LEU A 465 14.39 12.77 7.15
C LEU A 465 15.34 13.62 7.99
N LYS A 466 16.32 14.28 7.37
CA LYS A 466 17.26 15.17 8.05
C LYS A 466 16.59 16.44 8.59
N ARG A 467 15.54 16.93 7.92
CA ARG A 467 14.72 18.06 8.37
C ARG A 467 13.79 17.67 9.53
N GLU A 468 13.32 16.43 9.57
CA GLU A 468 12.37 15.92 10.56
C GLU A 468 13.03 15.31 11.81
N ALA A 469 14.24 14.75 11.69
CA ALA A 469 15.01 14.22 12.82
C ALA A 469 15.17 15.19 14.03
N PRO A 470 15.32 16.52 13.82
CA PRO A 470 15.32 17.50 14.92
C PRO A 470 14.00 17.59 15.71
N LEU A 471 12.86 17.15 15.16
CA LEU A 471 11.54 17.23 15.81
C LEU A 471 11.25 16.02 16.72
N MET A 472 12.00 14.92 16.59
CA MET A 472 11.85 13.73 17.43
C MET A 472 12.52 13.85 18.81
N PHE A 473 13.27 14.94 19.05
CA PHE A 473 13.93 15.21 20.33
C PHE A 473 13.37 16.51 20.92
N GLN A 474 12.48 16.40 21.91
CA GLN A 474 12.02 17.57 22.65
C GLN A 474 13.10 18.03 23.63
N PRO A 475 13.45 19.33 23.65
CA PRO A 475 14.38 19.85 24.65
C PRO A 475 13.75 19.75 26.05
N SER A 476 14.43 19.07 26.97
CA SER A 476 14.18 19.15 28.42
C SER A 476 14.71 20.47 28.96
N GLU A 477 14.06 21.07 29.97
CA GLU A 477 14.48 22.34 30.59
C GLU A 477 15.76 22.22 31.45
N ASP A 478 16.24 20.99 31.69
CA ASP A 478 17.43 20.73 32.50
C ASP A 478 18.74 20.87 31.69
N ALA A 479 19.71 21.64 32.20
CA ALA A 479 20.97 21.94 31.53
C ALA A 479 21.83 20.69 31.17
N GLU A 480 21.84 19.66 32.03
CA GLU A 480 22.51 18.38 31.72
C GLU A 480 21.79 17.61 30.60
N SER A 481 20.45 17.69 30.58
CA SER A 481 19.63 17.06 29.55
C SER A 481 19.77 17.78 28.21
N HIS A 482 19.97 19.10 28.19
CA HIS A 482 20.25 19.86 26.97
C HIS A 482 21.54 19.40 26.27
N HIS A 483 22.61 19.16 27.03
CA HIS A 483 23.87 18.68 26.47
C HIS A 483 23.72 17.28 25.89
N LEU A 484 23.05 16.37 26.60
CA LEU A 484 22.76 15.02 26.10
C LEU A 484 21.89 15.05 24.84
N THR A 485 20.84 15.87 24.82
CA THR A 485 19.98 16.05 23.63
C THR A 485 20.78 16.57 22.44
N ALA A 486 21.72 17.50 22.64
CA ALA A 486 22.60 17.99 21.58
C ALA A 486 23.52 16.88 21.04
N VAL A 487 24.15 16.10 21.92
CA VAL A 487 25.03 14.97 21.54
C VAL A 487 24.25 13.88 20.81
N PHE A 488 23.06 13.51 21.27
CA PHE A 488 22.20 12.53 20.58
C PHE A 488 21.73 13.05 19.21
N ARG A 489 21.41 14.33 19.10
CA ARG A 489 21.04 14.96 17.83
C ARG A 489 22.19 14.92 16.83
N GLU A 490 23.40 15.25 17.25
CA GLU A 490 24.59 15.20 16.41
C GLU A 490 24.89 13.77 15.95
N ALA A 491 24.91 12.80 16.88
CA ALA A 491 25.12 11.39 16.56
C ALA A 491 24.05 10.82 15.61
N SER A 492 22.79 11.26 15.75
CA SER A 492 21.68 10.85 14.89
C SER A 492 21.81 11.44 13.49
N LEU A 493 22.15 12.73 13.37
CA LEU A 493 22.41 13.37 12.07
C LEU A 493 23.59 12.70 11.36
N ASP A 494 24.62 12.34 12.09
CA ASP A 494 25.78 11.60 11.58
C ASP A 494 25.42 10.19 11.11
N ALA A 495 24.59 9.48 11.86
CA ALA A 495 24.08 8.16 11.45
C ALA A 495 23.22 8.27 10.18
N ILE A 496 22.36 9.29 10.09
CA ILE A 496 21.55 9.60 8.91
C ILE A 496 22.47 9.90 7.71
N ASN A 497 23.50 10.75 7.88
CA ASN A 497 24.44 11.06 6.80
C ASN A 497 25.19 9.81 6.31
N ARG A 498 25.63 8.93 7.23
CA ARG A 498 26.29 7.67 6.85
C ARG A 498 25.34 6.72 6.12
N ALA A 499 24.10 6.60 6.59
CA ALA A 499 23.08 5.78 5.94
C ALA A 499 22.72 6.32 4.56
N MET A 500 22.58 7.64 4.41
CA MET A 500 22.41 8.32 3.13
C MET A 500 23.55 8.02 2.15
N HIS A 501 24.81 8.17 2.59
CA HIS A 501 25.96 7.88 1.73
C HIS A 501 26.00 6.41 1.29
N HIS A 502 25.72 5.48 2.21
CA HIS A 502 25.68 4.06 1.90
C HIS A 502 24.56 3.72 0.91
N ASP A 503 23.37 4.26 1.15
CA ASP A 503 22.21 4.10 0.27
C ASP A 503 22.48 4.65 -1.14
N MET A 504 23.06 5.84 -1.23
CA MET A 504 23.42 6.47 -2.51
C MET A 504 24.52 5.68 -3.25
N TYR A 505 25.52 5.19 -2.52
CA TYR A 505 26.57 4.34 -3.08
C TYR A 505 26.00 3.04 -3.66
N LEU A 506 25.16 2.33 -2.89
CA LEU A 506 24.53 1.09 -3.34
C LEU A 506 23.64 1.32 -4.56
N ALA A 507 22.88 2.42 -4.58
CA ALA A 507 22.09 2.80 -5.73
C ALA A 507 23.00 2.93 -6.97
N VAL A 508 24.05 3.75 -6.90
CA VAL A 508 24.99 3.99 -8.02
C VAL A 508 25.65 2.69 -8.48
N VAL A 509 26.10 1.84 -7.55
CA VAL A 509 26.68 0.52 -7.86
C VAL A 509 25.68 -0.38 -8.58
N HIS A 510 24.43 -0.44 -8.11
CA HIS A 510 23.38 -1.24 -8.74
C HIS A 510 23.12 -0.80 -10.18
N ALA A 511 23.04 0.51 -10.41
CA ALA A 511 22.85 1.06 -11.75
C ALA A 511 24.07 0.86 -12.67
N SER A 512 25.28 0.91 -12.11
CA SER A 512 26.53 0.62 -12.83
C SER A 512 26.59 -0.85 -13.25
N ASN A 513 26.20 -1.77 -12.37
CA ASN A 513 26.15 -3.20 -12.67
C ASN A 513 25.11 -3.52 -13.75
N LEU A 514 23.93 -2.89 -13.70
CA LEU A 514 22.93 -3.00 -14.76
C LEU A 514 23.51 -2.52 -16.10
N ARG A 515 24.11 -1.32 -16.17
CA ARG A 515 24.79 -0.83 -17.39
C ARG A 515 25.87 -1.78 -17.90
N ARG A 516 26.66 -2.38 -17.00
CA ARG A 516 27.72 -3.34 -17.38
C ARG A 516 27.16 -4.60 -18.02
N CYS A 517 26.07 -5.14 -17.48
CA CYS A 517 25.36 -6.27 -18.08
C CYS A 517 24.85 -5.96 -19.51
N TYR A 518 24.44 -4.72 -19.79
CA TYR A 518 24.04 -4.30 -21.14
C TYR A 518 25.23 -4.05 -22.08
N SER A 519 26.38 -3.57 -21.57
CA SER A 519 27.56 -3.28 -22.40
C SER A 519 28.42 -4.52 -22.75
N GLY A 520 28.29 -5.60 -21.98
CA GLY A 520 29.06 -6.84 -22.19
C GLY A 520 28.53 -7.76 -23.30
N ALA A 521 27.29 -7.56 -23.76
CA ALA A 521 26.65 -8.38 -24.80
C ALA A 521 26.99 -7.95 -26.24
N GLY A 522 27.78 -6.88 -26.41
CA GLY A 522 28.16 -6.35 -27.72
C GLY A 522 29.67 -6.19 -27.86
N LYS A 523 30.43 -7.30 -27.92
CA LYS A 523 31.72 -7.45 -28.61
C LYS A 523 32.35 -8.82 -28.33
N GLN A 524 31.93 -9.83 -29.10
CA GLN A 524 32.83 -10.91 -29.50
C GLN A 524 32.75 -11.03 -31.01
N GLN A 525 33.65 -10.33 -31.71
CA GLN A 525 33.94 -10.63 -33.10
C GLN A 525 34.69 -11.97 -33.13
N LEU A 526 34.09 -12.96 -33.77
CA LEU A 526 34.71 -14.24 -34.08
C LEU A 526 35.99 -14.02 -34.91
N HIS A 527 37.13 -14.46 -34.39
CA HIS A 527 38.29 -14.79 -35.23
C HIS A 527 38.15 -16.25 -35.67
N GLY A 528 37.72 -16.44 -36.93
CA GLY A 528 37.81 -17.71 -37.66
C GLY A 528 39.07 -17.75 -38.53
N TYR A 529 39.72 -18.91 -38.54
CA TYR A 529 40.95 -19.26 -39.27
C TYR A 529 40.70 -19.63 -40.74
N GLY A 530 41.66 -19.29 -41.63
CA GLY A 530 41.94 -19.88 -42.97
C GLY A 530 41.31 -19.13 -44.17
N SER A 531 41.98 -18.88 -45.31
CA SER A 531 43.26 -19.31 -45.89
C SER A 531 43.67 -18.40 -47.07
N SER A 532 44.98 -18.33 -47.33
CA SER A 532 45.76 -17.94 -48.53
C SER A 532 45.15 -17.06 -49.63
N GLU A 533 45.83 -15.96 -49.97
CA GLU A 533 46.46 -15.74 -51.28
C GLU A 533 47.38 -14.49 -51.26
N LEU A 534 48.63 -14.66 -51.72
CA LEU A 534 49.61 -13.61 -52.02
C LEU A 534 49.38 -13.11 -53.45
N PRO A 535 49.66 -11.83 -53.75
CA PRO A 535 50.96 -11.43 -54.32
C PRO A 535 51.40 -10.05 -53.77
N ALA A 536 52.54 -9.40 -54.03
CA ALA A 536 53.87 -9.66 -54.57
C ALA A 536 54.71 -8.39 -54.21
N HIS A 537 56.03 -8.53 -54.07
CA HIS A 537 56.97 -7.42 -53.84
C HIS A 537 57.06 -6.46 -55.05
N ASP A 538 57.37 -5.18 -54.80
CA ASP A 538 58.36 -4.41 -55.56
C ASP A 538 58.82 -3.14 -54.81
N ASP A 539 60.06 -2.77 -55.11
CA ASP A 539 61.03 -1.89 -54.45
C ASP A 539 60.72 -0.37 -54.42
N GLU A 540 61.26 0.35 -53.42
CA GLU A 540 62.30 1.40 -53.61
C GLU A 540 62.44 2.41 -52.42
N ALA A 541 63.71 2.66 -52.07
CA ALA A 541 64.32 3.92 -51.62
C ALA A 541 64.08 4.51 -50.19
N LEU A 542 65.12 4.32 -49.36
CA LEU A 542 65.66 5.24 -48.32
C LEU A 542 66.06 6.63 -48.92
N PRO A 543 66.49 7.70 -48.17
CA PRO A 543 67.04 7.71 -46.80
C PRO A 543 66.77 8.94 -45.87
N ALA A 544 67.00 8.69 -44.58
CA ALA A 544 67.79 9.45 -43.58
C ALA A 544 67.64 10.97 -43.27
N THR A 545 67.94 11.23 -41.98
CA THR A 545 68.34 12.48 -41.29
C THR A 545 67.17 13.29 -40.70
N ARG A 546 67.20 13.81 -39.46
CA ARG A 546 68.31 14.05 -38.52
C ARG A 546 67.76 14.21 -37.10
N ALA A 547 68.62 13.83 -36.16
CA ALA A 547 68.65 14.00 -34.72
C ALA A 547 68.06 15.31 -34.10
N VAL A 548 67.42 15.10 -32.94
CA VAL A 548 67.64 15.76 -31.64
C VAL A 548 67.27 17.24 -31.51
N GLU A 549 66.32 17.54 -30.63
CA GLU A 549 66.57 18.44 -29.49
C GLU A 549 65.58 18.20 -28.33
N LYS A 550 66.16 17.98 -27.15
CA LYS A 550 65.52 18.13 -25.84
C LYS A 550 65.67 19.60 -25.43
N HIS A 551 64.63 20.19 -24.87
CA HIS A 551 64.64 21.13 -23.74
C HIS A 551 63.18 21.34 -23.31
N SER A 552 62.72 20.78 -22.19
CA SER A 552 62.65 21.39 -20.86
C SER A 552 62.03 22.79 -20.85
N GLU A 553 60.73 22.86 -20.55
CA GLU A 553 60.15 23.46 -19.34
C GLU A 553 58.78 22.84 -19.05
#